data_AF-A0A3C1N4P2-F1
#
_entry.id   AF-A0A3C1N4P2-F1
#
_cell.length_a   1.000
_cell.length_b   1.000
_cell.length_c   1.000
_cell.angle_alpha   90.00
_cell.angle_beta   90.00
_cell.angle_gamma   90.00
#
_symmetry.space_group_name_H-M   'P 1'
#
loop_
_entity.id
_entity.type
_entity.pdbx_description
1 polymer ?
#
loop_
_entity_poly.entity_id
_entity_poly.type
_entity_poly.pdbx_seq_one_letter_code
_entity_poly.pdbx_strand_id
1 'polypeptide(L)' 'MSQKPSRLSTPIDFDAPGKQCDYVRLPHSVHRSAYGWLPIPIVCIRNGEGPTVLL' A
#
# COMPACT_ATOMS: atom_id res chain seq x y z
N MET A 1 2.32 -8.82 -22.25
CA MET A 1 2.57 -7.53 -21.55
C MET A 1 3.76 -7.74 -20.63
N SER A 2 4.86 -7.01 -20.81
CA SER A 2 6.03 -7.15 -19.93
C SER A 2 5.64 -6.61 -18.54
N GLN A 3 5.49 -7.49 -17.55
CA GLN A 3 5.08 -7.15 -16.18
C GLN A 3 6.24 -6.45 -15.47
N LYS A 4 6.32 -5.12 -15.62
CA LYS A 4 7.22 -4.31 -14.81
C LYS A 4 6.63 -4.21 -13.39
N PRO A 5 7.39 -4.53 -12.32
CA PRO A 5 6.87 -4.43 -10.96
C PRO A 5 6.43 -2.98 -10.66
N SER A 6 5.36 -2.86 -9.87
CA SER A 6 4.84 -1.56 -9.43
C SER A 6 5.90 -0.79 -8.65
N ARG A 7 5.89 0.54 -8.78
CA ARG A 7 6.70 1.44 -7.94
C ARG A 7 6.06 1.75 -6.60
N LEU A 8 4.80 1.33 -6.39
CA LEU A 8 4.09 1.48 -5.14
C LEU A 8 4.68 0.55 -4.09
N SER A 9 4.86 1.06 -2.88
CA SER A 9 5.30 0.26 -1.74
C SER A 9 4.44 0.56 -0.51
N THR A 10 4.23 -0.44 0.33
CA THR A 10 3.52 -0.31 1.59
C THR A 10 4.18 -1.22 2.63
N PRO A 11 4.26 -0.81 3.91
CA PRO A 11 4.71 -1.69 4.98
C PRO A 11 3.62 -2.66 5.47
N ILE A 12 2.39 -2.55 4.98
CA ILE A 12 1.30 -3.45 5.36
C ILE A 12 1.60 -4.87 4.90
N ASP A 13 1.54 -5.79 5.86
CA ASP A 13 1.56 -7.23 5.64
C ASP A 13 0.11 -7.71 5.47
N PHE A 14 -0.30 -8.06 4.25
CA PHE A 14 -1.68 -8.48 3.96
C PHE A 14 -2.05 -9.86 4.54
N ASP A 15 -1.07 -10.61 5.05
CA ASP A 15 -1.26 -11.92 5.64
C ASP A 15 -1.24 -11.91 7.17
N ALA A 16 -0.72 -10.85 7.79
CA ALA A 16 -0.74 -10.71 9.23
C ALA A 16 -2.18 -10.51 9.78
N PRO A 17 -2.57 -11.22 10.86
CA PRO A 17 -3.84 -11.00 11.52
C PRO A 17 -3.88 -9.65 12.25
N GLY A 18 -5.09 -9.16 12.51
CA GLY A 18 -5.35 -7.91 13.20
C GLY A 18 -5.72 -6.76 12.27
N LYS A 19 -5.52 -5.53 12.73
CA LYS A 19 -5.81 -4.29 12.01
C LYS A 19 -4.52 -3.51 11.79
N GLN A 20 -4.22 -3.20 10.53
CA GLN A 20 -3.09 -2.37 10.13
C GLN A 20 -3.61 -1.13 9.41
N CYS A 21 -3.13 0.04 9.82
CA CYS A 21 -3.48 1.34 9.24
C CYS A 21 -2.19 2.03 8.81
N ASP A 22 -1.98 2.17 7.50
CA ASP A 22 -0.78 2.80 6.95
C ASP A 22 -1.10 3.38 5.55
N TYR A 23 -0.06 3.67 4.77
CA TYR A 23 -0.16 4.29 3.46
C TYR A 23 0.54 3.45 2.40
N VAL A 24 -0.09 3.38 1.23
CA VAL A 24 0.64 3.07 0.00
C VAL A 24 1.43 4.32 -0.39
N ARG A 25 2.73 4.14 -0.57
CA ARG A 25 3.67 5.18 -0.96
C ARG A 25 3.72 5.24 -2.49
N LEU A 26 3.24 6.33 -3.07
CA LEU A 26 3.39 6.62 -4.50
C LEU A 26 4.59 7.54 -4.71
N PRO A 27 5.72 7.08 -5.27
CA PRO A 27 6.85 7.95 -5.58
C PRO A 27 6.41 9.07 -6.54
N HIS A 28 6.59 10.32 -6.11
CA HIS A 28 6.16 11.50 -6.83
C HIS A 28 7.26 12.56 -6.78
N SER A 29 8.06 12.59 -7.85
CA SER A 29 9.16 13.54 -8.02
C SER A 29 8.61 14.83 -8.63
N VAL A 30 8.77 15.93 -7.92
CA VAL A 30 8.40 17.28 -8.36
C VAL A 30 9.49 18.28 -8.01
N HIS A 31 9.49 19.45 -8.65
CA HIS A 31 10.52 20.48 -8.43
C HIS A 31 10.74 20.82 -6.94
N ARG A 32 9.65 20.88 -6.16
CA ARG A 32 9.68 21.14 -4.71
C ARG A 32 10.12 19.96 -3.85
N SER A 33 10.14 18.73 -4.40
CA SER A 33 10.42 17.50 -3.66
C SER A 33 10.88 16.38 -4.61
N ALA A 34 12.19 16.32 -4.87
CA ALA A 34 12.79 15.42 -5.86
C ALA A 34 12.57 13.93 -5.55
N TYR A 35 12.55 13.54 -4.27
CA TYR A 35 12.28 12.16 -3.82
C TYR A 35 11.00 12.08 -2.99
N GLY A 36 10.03 12.97 -3.28
CA GLY A 36 8.75 12.97 -2.60
C GLY A 36 7.93 11.71 -2.88
N TRP A 37 6.93 11.50 -2.04
CA TRP A 37 5.89 10.51 -2.28
C TRP A 37 4.55 11.04 -1.80
N LEU A 38 3.49 10.56 -2.43
CA LEU A 38 2.11 10.86 -2.04
C LEU A 38 1.59 9.70 -1.17
N PRO A 39 1.10 9.99 0.05
CA PRO A 39 0.52 8.98 0.92
C PRO A 39 -0.93 8.66 0.51
N ILE A 40 -1.19 7.41 0.10
CA ILE A 40 -2.54 6.92 -0.17
C ILE A 40 -3.00 6.09 1.03
N PRO A 41 -3.97 6.55 1.83
CA PRO A 41 -4.36 5.87 3.06
C PRO A 41 -5.03 4.54 2.75
N ILE A 42 -4.62 3.48 3.45
CA ILE A 42 -5.22 2.16 3.37
C ILE A 42 -5.33 1.53 4.76
N VAL A 43 -6.33 0.66 4.91
CA VAL A 43 -6.52 -0.12 6.13
C VAL A 43 -6.72 -1.58 5.72
N CYS A 44 -5.97 -2.48 6.34
CA CYS A 44 -6.14 -3.92 6.19
C CYS A 44 -6.61 -4.51 7.52
N ILE A 45 -7.69 -5.28 7.50
CA ILE A 45 -8.22 -5.99 8.67
C ILE A 45 -8.34 -7.45 8.28
N ARG A 46 -7.66 -8.33 9.01
CA ARG A 46 -7.69 -9.78 8.79
C ARG A 46 -7.89 -10.51 10.10
N ASN A 47 -8.84 -11.44 10.13
CA ASN A 47 -9.05 -12.33 11.28
C ASN A 47 -9.68 -13.65 10.84
N GLY A 48 -8.99 -14.76 11.10
CA GLY A 48 -9.43 -16.09 10.70
C GLY A 48 -9.45 -16.31 9.19
N GLU A 49 -10.20 -17.33 8.76
CA GLU A 49 -10.37 -17.72 7.37
C GLU A 49 -11.68 -17.14 6.82
N GLY A 50 -11.64 -16.61 5.59
CA GLY A 50 -12.80 -16.01 4.95
C GLY A 50 -12.42 -15.30 3.64
N PRO A 51 -13.42 -14.79 2.90
CA PRO A 51 -13.17 -14.05 1.68
C PRO A 51 -12.51 -12.69 1.95
N THR A 52 -11.64 -12.25 1.05
CA THR A 52 -11.10 -10.88 1.04
C THR A 52 -12.03 -9.93 0.30
N VAL A 53 -12.33 -8.78 0.90
CA VAL A 53 -13.13 -7.70 0.29
C VAL A 53 -12.25 -6.45 0.15
N LEU A 54 -12.31 -5.80 -1.00
CA LEU A 54 -11.64 -4.52 -1.28
C LEU A 54 -12.71 -3.42 -1.39
N LEU A 55 -12.54 -2.32 -0.65
CA LEU A 55 -13.42 -1.17 -0.59
C LEU A 55 -12.68 0.10 -1.04
#